data_AF-A0A2V8HG33-F1
#
_entry.id   AF-A0A2V8HG33-F1
#
_cell.length_a   1.000
_cell.length_b   1.000
_cell.length_c   1.000
_cell.angle_alpha   90.00
_cell.angle_beta   90.00
_cell.angle_gamma   90.00
#
_symmetry.space_group_name_H-M   'P 1'
#
loop_
_entity.id
_entity.type
_entity.pdbx_description
1 polymer ?
#
loop_
_entity_poly.entity_id
_entity_poly.type
_entity_poly.pdbx_seq_one_letter_code
_entity_poly.pdbx_strand_id
1 'polypeptide(L)'
;MRWENTAMQRNTHGLRGEEGMTYVFVALGFTVFLGASMLAIDVGMLMTARNQAQNSADAGALAGATALVFDDWADRSAGGPAVTNAIAASTLNQVMRGNVSVNPGDVRFLNNPAGLNNRVQVTVYRSATRGNPLSTLIARYFGMATAGVNAIATAEASPANAETCVKPFTIPDRWRSRLPTSTSDPTTPPATRDTTCSATRGRRSSSRRTTRTRSRRVSTTRTTSRAAWARTTTGGTSRTATRR
;
A
#
# COMPACT_ATOMS: atom_id res chain seq x y z
N MET A 1 29.34 -57.36 -77.33
CA MET A 1 28.18 -56.64 -76.74
C MET A 1 28.67 -55.94 -75.49
N ARG A 2 28.88 -54.62 -75.57
CA ARG A 2 29.43 -53.79 -74.49
C ARG A 2 28.27 -52.99 -73.91
N TRP A 3 27.86 -53.32 -72.70
CA TRP A 3 26.81 -52.61 -71.98
C TRP A 3 27.41 -51.34 -71.38
N GLU A 4 27.04 -50.18 -71.90
CA GLU A 4 27.39 -48.89 -71.31
C GLU A 4 26.42 -48.60 -70.18
N ASN A 5 26.92 -48.68 -68.95
CA ASN A 5 26.18 -48.27 -67.75
C ASN A 5 26.10 -46.73 -67.73
N THR A 6 25.01 -46.17 -68.25
CA THR A 6 24.66 -44.76 -68.04
C THR A 6 24.26 -44.56 -66.58
N ALA A 7 25.24 -44.21 -65.75
CA ALA A 7 24.99 -43.74 -64.40
C ALA A 7 24.19 -42.43 -64.47
N MET A 8 22.90 -42.52 -64.12
CA MET A 8 22.02 -41.38 -63.94
C MET A 8 22.54 -40.57 -62.74
N GLN A 9 23.36 -39.56 -62.99
CA GLN A 9 23.75 -38.58 -61.98
C GLN A 9 22.51 -37.79 -61.56
N ARG A 10 21.85 -38.25 -60.50
CA ARG A 10 20.86 -37.46 -59.77
C ARG A 10 21.57 -36.27 -59.14
N ASN A 11 21.55 -35.13 -59.83
CA ASN A 11 21.83 -33.83 -59.23
C ASN A 11 20.76 -33.55 -58.17
N THR A 12 20.99 -34.02 -56.95
CA THR A 12 20.34 -33.46 -55.78
C THR A 12 21.00 -32.10 -55.56
N HIS A 13 20.42 -31.06 -56.18
CA HIS A 13 20.65 -29.69 -55.75
C HIS A 13 20.13 -29.59 -54.31
N GLY A 14 20.99 -29.97 -53.36
CA GLY A 14 20.76 -29.69 -51.96
C GLY A 14 20.60 -28.19 -51.84
N LEU A 15 19.44 -27.77 -51.32
CA LEU A 15 19.14 -26.39 -50.94
C LEU A 15 20.15 -25.98 -49.86
N ARG A 16 21.36 -25.64 -50.28
CA ARG A 16 22.41 -25.06 -49.47
C ARG A 16 22.18 -23.57 -49.48
N GLY A 17 21.90 -22.98 -48.32
CA GLY A 17 22.37 -21.61 -48.13
C GLY A 17 21.77 -20.75 -47.02
N GLU A 18 20.45 -20.74 -46.80
CA GLU A 18 19.85 -19.57 -46.11
C GLU A 18 18.86 -19.87 -44.97
N GLU A 19 18.47 -21.13 -44.76
CA GLU A 19 17.53 -21.49 -43.67
C GLU A 19 18.14 -21.37 -42.25
N GLY A 20 19.47 -21.35 -42.13
CA GLY A 20 20.16 -21.29 -40.84
C GLY A 20 19.97 -19.97 -40.08
N MET A 21 19.86 -18.85 -40.81
CA MET A 21 19.75 -17.52 -40.19
C MET A 21 18.38 -17.26 -39.56
N THR A 22 17.32 -17.84 -40.13
CA THR A 22 15.96 -17.75 -39.57
C THR A 22 15.89 -18.34 -38.16
N TYR A 23 16.54 -19.48 -37.93
CA TYR A 23 16.61 -20.09 -36.59
C TYR A 23 17.32 -19.20 -35.58
N VAL A 24 18.37 -18.48 -35.99
CA VAL A 24 19.09 -17.54 -35.11
C VAL A 24 18.17 -16.40 -34.67
N PHE A 25 17.44 -15.76 -35.59
CA PHE A 25 16.52 -14.69 -35.24
C PHE A 25 15.35 -15.18 -34.37
N VAL A 26 14.80 -16.36 -34.66
CA VAL A 26 13.75 -16.97 -33.83
C VAL A 26 14.26 -17.27 -32.42
N ALA A 27 15.45 -17.86 -32.29
CA ALA A 27 16.05 -18.15 -30.99
C ALA A 27 16.33 -16.87 -30.18
N LEU A 28 16.82 -15.81 -30.82
CA LEU A 28 17.04 -14.52 -30.19
C LEU A 28 15.71 -13.88 -29.75
N GLY A 29 14.69 -13.87 -30.62
CA GLY A 29 13.37 -13.36 -30.29
C GLY A 29 12.71 -14.10 -29.13
N PHE A 30 12.82 -15.43 -29.12
CA PHE A 30 12.30 -16.26 -28.02
C PHE A 30 13.03 -15.99 -26.70
N THR A 31 14.35 -15.80 -26.73
CA THR A 31 15.13 -15.44 -25.53
C THR A 31 14.68 -14.11 -24.95
N VAL A 32 14.46 -13.09 -25.79
CA VAL A 32 13.94 -11.78 -25.34
C VAL A 32 12.52 -11.91 -24.79
N PHE A 33 11.66 -12.68 -25.45
CA PHE A 33 10.29 -12.92 -25.01
C PHE A 33 10.21 -13.64 -23.65
N LEU A 34 11.07 -14.64 -23.43
CA LEU A 34 11.19 -15.31 -22.13
C LEU A 34 11.69 -14.35 -21.06
N GLY A 35 12.70 -13.52 -21.35
CA GLY A 35 13.19 -12.50 -20.42
C GLY A 35 12.10 -11.50 -20.01
N ALA A 36 11.28 -11.04 -20.96
CA ALA A 36 10.14 -10.16 -20.68
C ALA A 36 9.06 -10.86 -19.83
N SER A 37 8.75 -12.12 -20.12
CA SER A 37 7.77 -12.92 -19.38
C SER A 37 8.20 -13.15 -17.92
N MET A 38 9.49 -13.44 -17.71
CA MET A 38 10.08 -13.58 -16.38
C MET A 38 9.94 -12.30 -15.54
N LEU A 39 10.24 -11.14 -16.14
CA LEU A 39 10.07 -9.84 -15.48
C LEU A 39 8.60 -9.58 -15.12
N ALA A 40 7.67 -9.91 -16.01
CA ALA A 40 6.24 -9.72 -15.78
C ALA A 40 5.74 -10.51 -14.55
N ILE A 41 6.25 -11.73 -14.34
CA ILE A 41 5.89 -12.58 -13.19
C ILE A 41 6.35 -11.93 -11.87
N ASP A 42 7.60 -11.50 -11.78
CA ASP A 42 8.14 -10.88 -10.57
C ASP A 42 7.41 -9.56 -10.25
N VAL A 43 7.15 -8.73 -11.25
CA VAL A 43 6.39 -7.48 -11.06
C VAL A 43 4.95 -7.77 -10.62
N GLY A 44 4.30 -8.76 -11.23
CA GLY A 44 2.95 -9.18 -10.84
C GLY A 44 2.87 -9.62 -9.37
N MET A 45 3.84 -10.42 -8.93
CA MET A 45 3.96 -10.82 -7.53
C MET A 45 4.13 -9.62 -6.60
N LEU A 46 5.01 -8.66 -6.93
CA LEU A 46 5.24 -7.47 -6.12
C LEU A 46 4.01 -6.57 -6.03
N MET A 47 3.23 -6.44 -7.10
CA MET A 47 1.99 -5.67 -7.08
C MET A 47 0.95 -6.31 -6.17
N THR A 48 0.82 -7.64 -6.20
CA THR A 48 -0.05 -8.37 -5.27
C THR A 48 0.42 -8.20 -3.82
N ALA A 49 1.72 -8.32 -3.55
CA ALA A 49 2.28 -8.10 -2.23
C ALA A 49 2.01 -6.67 -1.72
N ARG A 50 2.10 -5.66 -2.60
CA ARG A 50 1.77 -4.27 -2.27
C ARG A 50 0.30 -4.10 -1.92
N ASN A 51 -0.61 -4.74 -2.64
CA ASN A 51 -2.03 -4.68 -2.33
C ASN A 51 -2.36 -5.32 -0.98
N GLN A 52 -1.75 -6.46 -0.67
CA GLN A 52 -1.93 -7.12 0.63
C GLN A 52 -1.32 -6.31 1.77
N ALA A 53 -0.14 -5.70 1.57
CA ALA A 53 0.49 -4.81 2.54
C ALA A 53 -0.39 -3.59 2.84
N GLN A 54 -1.04 -3.04 1.82
CA GLN A 54 -2.00 -1.94 1.98
C GLN A 54 -3.23 -2.39 2.79
N ASN A 55 -3.79 -3.57 2.51
CA ASN A 55 -4.89 -4.11 3.31
C ASN A 55 -4.50 -4.30 4.79
N SER A 56 -3.29 -4.80 5.06
CA SER A 56 -2.75 -4.92 6.42
C SER A 56 -2.58 -3.56 7.12
N ALA A 57 -2.10 -2.54 6.40
CA ALA A 57 -1.97 -1.19 6.92
C ALA A 57 -3.34 -0.55 7.20
N ASP A 58 -4.28 -0.67 6.27
CA ASP A 58 -5.64 -0.13 6.40
C ASP A 58 -6.39 -0.75 7.57
N ALA A 59 -6.25 -2.07 7.77
CA ALA A 59 -6.80 -2.78 8.92
C ALA A 59 -6.20 -2.29 10.24
N GLY A 60 -4.87 -2.13 10.32
CA GLY A 60 -4.20 -1.61 11.50
C GLY A 60 -4.60 -0.17 11.83
N ALA A 61 -4.66 0.69 10.82
CA ALA A 61 -5.06 2.08 11.00
C ALA A 61 -6.50 2.17 11.52
N LEU A 62 -7.43 1.42 10.93
CA LEU A 62 -8.82 1.38 11.40
C LEU A 62 -8.89 0.85 12.84
N ALA A 63 -8.24 -0.28 13.14
CA ALA A 63 -8.26 -0.89 14.46
C ALA A 63 -7.69 0.04 15.54
N GLY A 64 -6.55 0.68 15.26
CA GLY A 64 -5.94 1.62 16.19
C GLY A 64 -6.80 2.85 16.44
N ALA A 65 -7.44 3.39 15.40
CA ALA A 65 -8.38 4.47 15.59
C ALA A 65 -9.67 4.01 16.28
N THR A 66 -10.11 2.75 16.13
CA THR A 66 -11.31 2.25 16.87
C THR A 66 -11.00 2.08 18.34
N ALA A 67 -9.78 1.65 18.65
CA ALA A 67 -9.29 1.53 20.02
C ALA A 67 -9.12 2.90 20.69
N LEU A 68 -8.64 3.93 19.97
CA LEU A 68 -8.69 5.32 20.47
C LEU A 68 -10.11 5.76 20.84
N VAL A 69 -11.09 5.27 20.08
CA VAL A 69 -12.47 5.65 20.25
C VAL A 69 -13.11 4.96 21.44
N PHE A 70 -12.98 3.64 21.53
CA PHE A 70 -13.74 2.78 22.44
C PHE A 70 -13.00 2.40 23.72
N ASP A 71 -11.67 2.31 23.69
CA ASP A 71 -10.87 1.86 24.84
C ASP A 71 -10.37 3.07 25.64
N ASP A 72 -9.43 3.85 25.08
CA ASP A 72 -8.91 5.06 25.71
C ASP A 72 -8.59 6.13 24.66
N TRP A 73 -9.14 7.33 24.88
CA TRP A 73 -8.92 8.49 24.00
C TRP A 73 -7.58 9.19 24.19
N ALA A 74 -7.12 9.23 25.44
CA ALA A 74 -6.01 10.05 25.85
C ALA A 74 -4.70 9.29 25.64
N ASP A 75 -4.73 7.97 25.83
CA ASP A 75 -3.56 7.12 25.68
C ASP A 75 -3.09 6.98 24.22
N ARG A 76 -1.86 7.43 23.99
CA ARG A 76 -1.11 7.35 22.72
C ARG A 76 0.28 6.74 22.95
N SER A 77 0.47 6.10 24.10
CA SER A 77 1.70 5.43 24.43
C SER A 77 1.94 4.25 23.49
N ALA A 78 3.20 3.88 23.31
CA ALA A 78 3.59 2.72 22.49
C ALA A 78 2.99 1.39 23.00
N GLY A 79 2.65 1.30 24.28
CA GLY A 79 1.98 0.14 24.89
C GLY A 79 0.47 0.30 25.03
N GLY A 80 -0.10 1.42 24.59
CA GLY A 80 -1.52 1.71 24.75
C GLY A 80 -2.41 0.78 23.91
N PRO A 81 -3.72 0.76 24.21
CA PRO A 81 -4.68 -0.09 23.49
C PRO A 81 -4.74 0.24 22.00
N ALA A 82 -4.58 1.51 21.63
CA ALA A 82 -4.56 1.94 20.23
C ALA A 82 -3.41 1.34 19.41
N VAL A 83 -2.20 1.30 19.97
CA VAL A 83 -1.03 0.73 19.29
C VAL A 83 -1.10 -0.79 19.27
N THR A 84 -1.50 -1.40 20.39
CA THR A 84 -1.62 -2.86 20.51
C THR A 84 -2.66 -3.42 19.53
N ASN A 85 -3.85 -2.79 19.45
CA ASN A 85 -4.91 -3.20 18.53
C ASN A 85 -4.54 -2.94 17.06
N ALA A 86 -3.82 -1.86 16.76
CA ALA A 86 -3.29 -1.61 15.42
C ALA A 86 -2.32 -2.71 14.98
N ILE A 87 -1.37 -3.09 15.83
CA ILE A 87 -0.38 -4.14 15.53
C ILE A 87 -1.08 -5.50 15.37
N ALA A 88 -2.01 -5.84 16.27
CA ALA A 88 -2.77 -7.08 16.18
C ALA A 88 -3.55 -7.17 14.85
N ALA A 89 -4.28 -6.14 14.47
CA ALA A 89 -5.03 -6.13 13.21
C ALA A 89 -4.13 -6.17 11.97
N SER A 90 -2.99 -5.48 11.99
CA SER A 90 -2.03 -5.54 10.88
C SER A 90 -1.38 -6.92 10.74
N THR A 91 -1.00 -7.56 11.85
CA THR A 91 -0.29 -8.85 11.83
C THR A 91 -1.17 -10.04 11.47
N LEU A 92 -2.49 -9.94 11.67
CA LEU A 92 -3.48 -10.91 11.17
C LEU A 92 -3.58 -10.93 9.64
N ASN A 93 -3.24 -9.83 8.97
CA ASN A 93 -3.25 -9.73 7.51
C ASN A 93 -1.89 -10.10 6.93
N GLN A 94 -1.81 -11.28 6.32
CA GLN A 94 -0.57 -11.78 5.72
C GLN A 94 -0.28 -11.17 4.35
N VAL A 95 1.00 -11.02 4.04
CA VAL A 95 1.50 -10.55 2.74
C VAL A 95 2.36 -11.65 2.12
N MET A 96 1.89 -12.20 0.99
CA MET A 96 2.48 -13.35 0.31
C MET A 96 2.70 -14.54 1.27
N ARG A 97 1.66 -14.86 2.07
CA ARG A 97 1.67 -15.91 3.12
C ARG A 97 2.67 -15.69 4.26
N GLY A 98 3.35 -14.55 4.31
CA GLY A 98 4.26 -14.18 5.40
C GLY A 98 3.66 -13.14 6.33
N ASN A 99 4.07 -13.17 7.60
CA ASN A 99 3.73 -12.13 8.55
C ASN A 99 4.40 -10.80 8.20
N VAL A 100 3.66 -9.73 8.45
CA VAL A 100 4.11 -8.35 8.36
C VAL A 100 4.88 -7.97 9.62
N SER A 101 5.87 -7.10 9.49
CA SER A 101 6.54 -6.46 10.62
C SER A 101 5.91 -5.09 10.87
N VAL A 102 5.35 -4.92 12.07
CA VAL A 102 4.87 -3.64 12.61
C VAL A 102 5.34 -3.55 14.04
N ASN A 103 6.19 -2.57 14.34
CA ASN A 103 6.62 -2.27 15.70
C ASN A 103 5.78 -1.11 16.25
N PRO A 104 5.78 -0.89 17.58
CA PRO A 104 5.08 0.24 18.18
C PRO A 104 5.46 1.61 17.60
N GLY A 105 6.73 1.80 17.21
CA GLY A 105 7.20 3.03 16.56
C GLY A 105 6.66 3.27 15.15
N ASP A 106 6.09 2.24 14.50
CA ASP A 106 5.50 2.34 13.16
C ASP A 106 4.04 2.81 13.19
N VAL A 107 3.45 2.86 14.40
CA VAL A 107 2.14 3.45 14.67
C VAL A 107 2.34 4.87 15.19
N ARG A 108 1.92 5.85 14.40
CA ARG A 108 2.11 7.27 14.69
C ARG A 108 0.77 7.96 14.84
N PHE A 109 0.64 8.80 15.86
CA PHE A 109 -0.51 9.66 16.04
C PHE A 109 -0.22 11.03 15.41
N LEU A 110 -0.93 11.34 14.33
CA LEU A 110 -0.81 12.60 13.60
C LEU A 110 -1.91 13.58 14.02
N ASN A 111 -1.61 14.86 13.90
CA ASN A 111 -2.57 15.93 14.09
C ASN A 111 -3.49 16.01 12.86
N ASN A 112 -4.79 16.06 13.09
CA ASN A 112 -5.76 16.52 12.10
C ASN A 112 -5.62 18.03 11.89
N PRO A 113 -6.05 18.62 10.76
CA PRO A 113 -6.24 20.05 10.55
C PRO A 113 -6.81 20.86 11.73
N ALA A 114 -7.62 20.27 12.60
CA ALA A 114 -8.13 20.91 13.82
C ALA A 114 -7.12 20.92 15.00
N GLY A 115 -5.90 20.44 14.81
CA GLY A 115 -4.84 20.34 15.82
C GLY A 115 -4.94 19.15 16.77
N LEU A 116 -5.94 18.27 16.60
CA LEU A 116 -6.15 17.10 17.46
C LEU A 116 -5.35 15.89 16.97
N ASN A 117 -4.71 15.16 17.89
CA ASN A 117 -3.94 13.95 17.58
C ASN A 117 -4.84 12.72 17.41
N ASN A 118 -5.86 12.83 16.56
CA ASN A 118 -6.89 11.81 16.35
C ASN A 118 -6.71 10.99 15.06
N ARG A 119 -5.59 11.17 14.35
CA ARG A 119 -5.23 10.37 13.17
C ARG A 119 -4.21 9.31 13.54
N VAL A 120 -4.53 8.04 13.36
CA VAL A 120 -3.64 6.91 13.54
C VAL A 120 -3.05 6.53 12.19
N GLN A 121 -1.77 6.78 12.02
CA GLN A 121 -1.00 6.31 10.88
C GLN A 121 -0.30 5.00 11.24
N VAL A 122 -0.48 3.97 10.43
CA VAL A 122 0.20 2.68 10.59
C VAL A 122 1.07 2.44 9.37
N THR A 123 2.34 2.12 9.62
CA THR A 123 3.27 1.70 8.57
C THR A 123 3.58 0.21 8.71
N VAL A 124 3.41 -0.50 7.61
CA VAL A 124 3.57 -1.95 7.48
C VAL A 124 4.81 -2.24 6.65
N TYR A 125 5.64 -3.17 7.11
CA TYR A 125 6.89 -3.53 6.45
C TYR A 125 7.04 -5.04 6.16
N ARG A 126 7.51 -5.32 4.95
CA ARG A 126 8.06 -6.61 4.50
C ARG A 126 9.38 -6.30 3.78
N SER A 127 10.49 -6.21 4.51
CA SER A 127 11.77 -5.74 3.95
C SER A 127 12.97 -6.43 4.59
N ALA A 128 14.12 -6.39 3.90
CA ALA A 128 15.37 -6.94 4.40
C ALA A 128 15.78 -6.29 5.74
N THR A 129 15.54 -4.97 5.89
CA THR A 129 15.80 -4.22 7.14
C THR A 129 14.99 -4.70 8.34
N ARG A 130 13.85 -5.34 8.12
CA ARG A 130 12.98 -5.91 9.18
C ARG A 130 13.13 -7.42 9.33
N GLY A 131 14.09 -8.02 8.62
CA GLY A 131 14.35 -9.46 8.64
C GLY A 131 13.27 -10.30 7.94
N ASN A 132 12.30 -9.69 7.25
CA ASN A 132 11.18 -10.37 6.61
C ASN A 132 10.97 -9.96 5.14
N PRO A 133 12.01 -9.98 4.28
CA PRO A 133 11.86 -9.62 2.87
C PRO A 133 10.95 -10.59 2.10
N LEU A 134 10.44 -10.13 0.96
CA LEU A 134 9.77 -10.98 -0.01
C LEU A 134 10.83 -11.69 -0.86
N SER A 135 10.66 -12.98 -1.08
CA SER A 135 11.47 -13.70 -2.06
C SER A 135 11.00 -13.33 -3.46
N THR A 136 11.94 -12.96 -4.33
CA THR A 136 11.69 -12.92 -5.77
C THR A 136 11.72 -14.35 -6.35
N LEU A 137 11.10 -14.57 -7.50
CA LEU A 137 11.12 -15.86 -8.18
C LEU A 137 12.26 -15.90 -9.19
N ILE A 138 12.22 -15.03 -10.21
CA ILE A 138 13.18 -15.07 -11.31
C ILE A 138 14.35 -14.12 -11.09
N ALA A 139 14.08 -12.93 -10.54
CA ALA A 139 15.10 -11.93 -10.23
C ALA A 139 16.23 -12.46 -9.33
N ARG A 140 15.97 -13.53 -8.57
CA ARG A 140 16.98 -14.26 -7.79
C ARG A 140 18.15 -14.77 -8.64
N TYR A 141 17.89 -15.25 -9.86
CA TYR A 141 18.94 -15.72 -10.78
C TYR A 141 19.84 -14.58 -11.29
N PHE A 142 19.35 -13.34 -11.24
CA PHE A 142 20.08 -12.13 -11.61
C PHE A 142 20.68 -11.40 -10.40
N GLY A 143 20.83 -12.08 -9.26
CA GLY A 143 21.44 -11.53 -8.05
C GLY A 143 20.49 -10.70 -7.16
N MET A 144 19.22 -10.57 -7.54
CA MET A 144 18.18 -9.88 -6.75
C MET A 144 17.28 -10.90 -6.06
N ALA A 145 17.77 -11.56 -5.00
CA ALA A 145 17.06 -12.63 -4.31
C ALA A 145 15.85 -12.17 -3.48
N THR A 146 15.80 -10.89 -3.13
CA THR A 146 14.79 -10.33 -2.23
C THR A 146 14.29 -8.98 -2.68
N ALA A 147 13.02 -8.69 -2.39
CA ALA A 147 12.39 -7.40 -2.61
C ALA A 147 11.72 -6.91 -1.32
N GLY A 148 11.69 -5.59 -1.13
CA GLY A 148 11.03 -4.93 -0.02
C GLY A 148 9.72 -4.27 -0.45
N VAL A 149 8.69 -4.39 0.38
CA VAL A 149 7.43 -3.68 0.22
C VAL A 149 7.05 -3.03 1.55
N ASN A 150 6.60 -1.78 1.47
CA ASN A 150 6.02 -1.04 2.58
C ASN A 150 4.69 -0.42 2.18
N ALA A 151 3.81 -0.27 3.16
CA ALA A 151 2.51 0.37 2.99
C ALA A 151 2.23 1.27 4.19
N ILE A 152 1.58 2.41 3.93
CA ILE A 152 1.17 3.37 4.95
C ILE A 152 -0.33 3.59 4.78
N ALA A 153 -1.06 3.49 5.88
CA ALA A 153 -2.47 3.86 5.95
C ALA A 153 -2.67 4.83 7.11
N THR A 154 -3.71 5.66 7.05
CA THR A 154 -4.06 6.58 8.13
C THR A 154 -5.55 6.54 8.36
N ALA A 155 -5.99 6.40 9.60
CA ALA A 155 -7.40 6.47 9.95
C ALA A 155 -7.64 7.57 10.97
N GLU A 156 -8.72 8.30 10.82
CA GLU A 156 -9.12 9.36 11.72
C GLU A 156 -10.26 8.89 12.62
N ALA A 157 -10.12 9.13 13.91
CA ALA A 157 -11.19 9.02 14.89
C ALA A 157 -11.84 10.39 15.09
N SER A 158 -13.02 10.61 14.52
CA SER A 158 -13.75 11.88 14.65
C SER A 158 -15.09 11.65 15.36
N PRO A 159 -15.60 12.66 16.10
CA PRO A 159 -16.96 12.56 16.58
C PRO A 159 -17.96 12.66 15.42
N ALA A 160 -19.06 11.93 15.50
CA ALA A 160 -20.04 11.77 14.42
C ALA A 160 -20.66 13.09 13.90
N ASN A 161 -20.60 14.16 14.70
CA ASN A 161 -21.09 15.50 14.34
C ASN A 161 -20.02 16.42 13.72
N ALA A 162 -18.77 15.97 13.63
CA ALA A 162 -17.67 16.69 12.98
C ALA A 162 -17.24 16.04 11.65
N GLU A 163 -18.01 15.05 11.18
CA GLU A 163 -17.77 14.38 9.91
C GLU A 163 -18.14 15.33 8.77
N THR A 164 -17.16 15.68 7.96
CA THR A 164 -17.37 16.41 6.70
C THR A 164 -17.27 15.39 5.58
N CYS A 165 -18.27 15.33 4.70
CA CYS A 165 -18.25 14.46 3.52
C CYS A 165 -18.32 12.95 3.81
N VAL A 166 -19.34 12.52 4.53
CA VAL A 166 -19.61 11.09 4.71
C VAL A 166 -19.97 10.46 3.35
N LYS A 167 -19.28 9.37 2.99
CA LYS A 167 -19.54 8.64 1.74
C LYS A 167 -20.97 8.07 1.78
N PRO A 168 -21.77 8.13 0.71
CA PRO A 168 -23.22 7.86 0.75
C PRO A 168 -23.63 6.43 1.17
N PHE A 169 -22.69 5.50 1.32
CA PHE A 169 -22.94 4.11 1.74
C PHE A 169 -22.46 3.77 3.16
N THR A 170 -22.13 4.75 3.99
CA THR A 170 -21.80 4.44 5.39
C THR A 170 -23.03 3.98 6.15
N ILE A 171 -22.91 2.84 6.85
CA ILE A 171 -23.96 2.34 7.75
C ILE A 171 -24.08 3.31 8.93
N PRO A 172 -25.21 4.01 9.12
CA PRO A 172 -25.45 4.75 10.35
C PRO A 172 -25.39 3.80 11.53
N ASP A 173 -24.59 4.12 12.54
CA ASP A 173 -24.72 3.46 13.82
C ASP A 173 -25.93 3.97 14.58
N ARG A 174 -26.67 3.05 15.19
CA ARG A 174 -27.77 3.38 16.10
C ARG A 174 -27.16 3.89 17.41
N TRP A 175 -27.14 5.21 17.57
CA TRP A 175 -26.79 5.86 18.84
C TRP A 175 -27.78 5.43 19.93
N ARG A 176 -27.28 4.79 21.00
CA ARG A 176 -28.04 4.54 22.23
C ARG A 176 -27.53 5.49 23.32
N SER A 177 -28.33 6.51 23.63
CA SER A 177 -28.11 7.40 24.77
C SER A 177 -28.18 6.58 26.07
N ARG A 178 -27.13 6.58 26.89
CA ARG A 178 -27.15 6.02 28.26
C ARG A 178 -27.79 6.96 29.29
N LEU A 179 -28.39 8.06 28.84
CA LEU A 179 -29.11 9.00 29.69
C LEU A 179 -30.58 8.60 29.71
N PRO A 180 -31.28 8.60 30.86
CA PRO A 180 -32.71 8.36 30.90
C PRO A 180 -33.40 9.39 30.02
N THR A 181 -34.18 8.90 29.05
CA THR A 181 -34.97 9.72 28.13
C THR A 181 -35.99 10.54 28.91
N SER A 182 -35.70 11.82 29.15
CA SER A 182 -36.77 12.79 29.36
C SER A 182 -37.41 13.06 28.00
N THR A 183 -38.64 12.56 27.84
CA THR A 183 -39.75 13.10 27.04
C THR A 183 -39.38 13.90 25.79
N SER A 184 -39.75 13.32 24.65
CA SER A 184 -39.92 13.92 23.33
C SER A 184 -40.01 15.45 23.33
N ASP A 185 -38.95 16.11 22.88
CA ASP A 185 -38.99 17.53 22.49
C ASP A 185 -39.20 17.59 20.96
N PRO A 186 -40.37 18.04 20.47
CA PRO A 186 -40.69 18.07 19.04
C PRO A 186 -39.93 19.16 18.26
N THR A 187 -38.97 19.85 18.86
CA THR A 187 -38.23 20.96 18.22
C THR A 187 -36.84 20.59 17.69
N THR A 188 -36.43 19.32 17.73
CA THR A 188 -35.16 18.94 17.09
C THR A 188 -35.40 18.81 15.58
N PRO A 189 -34.84 19.70 14.73
CA PRO A 189 -34.92 19.49 13.29
C PRO A 189 -34.31 18.12 12.97
N PRO A 190 -34.91 17.32 12.07
CA PRO A 190 -34.30 16.07 11.66
C PRO A 190 -32.90 16.38 11.18
N ALA A 191 -31.90 15.67 11.71
CA ALA A 191 -30.51 15.87 11.35
C ALA A 191 -30.40 15.84 9.81
N THR A 192 -30.25 17.01 9.19
CA THR A 192 -30.04 17.15 7.76
C THR A 192 -28.67 16.54 7.50
N ARG A 193 -28.68 15.30 6.99
CA ARG A 193 -27.50 14.63 6.46
C ARG A 193 -27.02 15.41 5.25
N ASP A 194 -26.10 16.33 5.44
CA ASP A 194 -25.32 16.89 4.34
C ASP A 194 -24.43 15.77 3.76
N THR A 195 -24.99 15.06 2.78
CA THR A 195 -24.37 13.98 2.01
C THR A 195 -23.56 14.55 0.83
N THR A 196 -23.58 15.88 0.66
CA THR A 196 -22.96 16.60 -0.44
C THR A 196 -21.53 16.99 -0.08
N CYS A 197 -20.61 16.08 -0.35
CA CYS A 197 -19.23 16.50 -0.59
C CYS A 197 -19.16 17.14 -1.98
N SER A 198 -19.42 18.45 -2.07
CA SER A 198 -19.07 19.17 -3.28
C SER A 198 -17.54 19.25 -3.33
N ALA A 199 -16.94 18.51 -4.26
CA ALA A 199 -15.52 18.60 -4.58
C ALA A 199 -15.21 19.98 -5.20
N THR A 200 -15.27 21.03 -4.40
CA THR A 200 -14.86 22.37 -4.82
C THR A 200 -13.46 22.61 -4.31
N ARG A 201 -12.49 22.51 -5.23
CA ARG A 201 -11.14 23.07 -5.05
C ARG A 201 -11.26 24.46 -4.42
N GLY A 202 -10.73 24.61 -3.20
CA GLY A 202 -10.34 25.86 -2.57
C GLY A 202 -11.38 26.99 -2.58
N ARG A 203 -12.05 27.22 -1.45
CA ARG A 203 -12.26 28.59 -0.95
C ARG A 203 -12.54 28.58 0.55
N ARG A 204 -11.78 29.41 1.27
CA ARG A 204 -11.95 29.76 2.68
C ARG A 204 -13.36 30.32 2.89
N SER A 205 -14.05 29.88 3.94
CA SER A 205 -14.91 30.79 4.69
C SER A 205 -14.98 30.39 6.16
N SER A 206 -14.72 31.40 6.97
CA SER A 206 -14.95 31.50 8.41
C SER A 206 -16.40 31.22 8.81
N SER A 207 -16.64 30.60 9.96
CA SER A 207 -17.62 31.08 10.96
C SER A 207 -17.81 30.11 12.14
N ARG A 208 -17.48 30.62 13.35
CA ARG A 208 -18.13 30.43 14.66
C ARG A 208 -18.47 29.02 15.19
N ARG A 209 -17.66 28.60 16.17
CA ARG A 209 -18.00 28.31 17.59
C ARG A 209 -19.42 27.74 17.83
N THR A 210 -19.53 26.51 18.34
CA THR A 210 -20.09 26.19 19.69
C THR A 210 -19.95 24.68 20.00
N THR A 211 -19.32 24.47 21.15
CA THR A 211 -19.17 23.34 22.08
C THR A 211 -20.13 22.13 22.05
N ARG A 212 -19.54 20.95 22.38
CA ARG A 212 -20.03 19.80 23.20
C ARG A 212 -20.48 18.47 22.53
N THR A 213 -19.61 17.47 22.73
CA THR A 213 -19.84 16.11 23.29
C THR A 213 -20.28 14.92 22.40
N ARG A 214 -19.25 14.19 21.92
CA ARG A 214 -18.93 12.76 22.16
C ARG A 214 -19.92 11.67 21.69
N SER A 215 -19.80 11.26 20.42
CA SER A 215 -20.04 9.90 19.88
C SER A 215 -19.01 9.67 18.79
N ARG A 216 -18.33 8.53 18.74
CA ARG A 216 -17.03 8.40 18.07
C ARG A 216 -17.06 7.27 17.03
N ARG A 217 -16.57 7.54 15.82
CA ARG A 217 -16.34 6.51 14.80
C ARG A 217 -15.07 6.82 13.99
N VAL A 218 -14.63 5.82 13.24
CA VAL A 218 -13.31 5.78 12.60
C VAL A 218 -13.43 5.73 11.09
N SER A 219 -12.68 6.60 10.41
CA SER A 219 -12.60 6.65 8.95
C SER A 219 -11.16 6.45 8.46
N THR A 220 -10.90 5.39 7.68
CA THR A 220 -9.57 5.14 7.08
C THR A 220 -9.40 5.94 5.78
N THR A 221 -8.42 6.83 5.74
CA THR A 221 -7.96 7.53 4.53
C THR A 221 -6.63 6.93 4.06
N ARG A 222 -6.68 6.16 2.96
CA ARG A 222 -5.53 5.52 2.33
C ARG A 222 -4.66 6.58 1.63
N THR A 223 -3.48 6.86 2.15
CA THR A 223 -2.52 7.80 1.53
C THR A 223 -1.49 7.01 0.74
N THR A 224 -1.56 7.07 -0.58
CA THR A 224 -0.59 6.44 -1.48
C THR A 224 0.74 7.21 -1.44
N SER A 225 1.70 6.74 -0.64
CA SER A 225 3.08 7.25 -0.71
C SER A 225 3.75 6.76 -2.00
N ARG A 226 4.11 7.70 -2.87
CA ARG A 226 5.00 7.46 -4.03
C ARG A 226 6.36 6.99 -3.54
N ALA A 227 6.86 5.91 -4.12
CA ALA A 227 8.21 5.40 -3.87
C ALA A 227 9.23 6.34 -4.54
N ALA A 228 10.04 7.02 -3.74
CA ALA A 228 11.22 7.74 -4.22
C ALA A 228 12.37 6.73 -4.35
N TRP A 229 12.80 6.47 -5.58
CA TRP A 229 14.02 5.72 -5.87
C TRP A 229 15.23 6.62 -5.60
N ALA A 230 16.00 6.31 -4.56
CA ALA A 230 17.29 6.96 -4.32
C ALA A 230 18.36 6.31 -5.23
N ARG A 231 18.98 7.13 -6.07
CA ARG A 231 20.09 6.76 -6.96
C ARG A 231 21.39 6.97 -6.19
N THR A 232 22.11 5.89 -5.90
CA THR A 232 23.45 5.94 -5.30
C THR A 232 24.43 6.49 -6.33
N THR A 233 25.04 7.65 -6.07
CA THR A 233 26.22 8.13 -6.79
C THR A 233 27.46 7.98 -5.93
N THR A 234 28.38 7.16 -6.41
CA THR A 234 29.72 6.89 -5.89
C THR A 234 30.71 7.95 -6.42
N GLY A 235 31.70 8.32 -5.60
CA GLY A 235 32.91 9.07 -5.99
C GLY A 235 32.90 10.52 -5.49
N GLY A 236 33.97 11.08 -4.92
CA GLY A 236 35.34 10.64 -4.71
C GLY A 236 36.07 11.70 -3.86
N THR A 237 37.19 11.27 -3.28
CA THR A 237 38.20 12.01 -2.51
C THR A 237 38.63 13.36 -3.09
N SER A 238 38.75 14.38 -2.24
CA SER A 238 39.87 15.34 -2.30
C SER A 238 40.11 16.10 -0.99
N ARG A 239 41.41 16.35 -0.79
CA ARG A 239 42.20 16.82 0.36
C ARG A 239 42.07 18.33 0.66
N THR A 240 42.31 18.67 1.93
CA THR A 240 43.11 19.81 2.44
C THR A 240 42.65 21.26 2.19
N ALA A 241 42.44 22.03 3.27
CA ALA A 241 43.20 23.25 3.55
C ALA A 241 42.83 23.89 4.90
N THR A 242 43.78 23.84 5.82
CA THR A 242 43.94 24.71 6.99
C THR A 242 43.97 26.19 6.58
N ARG A 243 43.28 27.08 7.31
CA ARG A 243 43.72 28.47 7.43
C ARG A 243 43.20 29.11 8.73
N ARG A 244 44.18 29.48 9.55
CA ARG A 244 44.27 30.54 10.57
C ARG A 244 42.99 31.03 11.23
#